data_AF-A0AAV9KJJ2-F1
#
_entry.id   AF-A0AAV9KJJ2-F1
#
_cell.length_a   1.000
_cell.length_b   1.000
_cell.length_c   1.000
_cell.angle_alpha   90.00
_cell.angle_beta   90.00
_cell.angle_gamma   90.00
#
_symmetry.space_group_name_H-M   'P 1'
#
loop_
_entity.id
_entity.type
_entity.pdbx_description
1 polymer ?
#
loop_
_entity_poly.entity_id
_entity_poly.type
_entity_poly.pdbx_seq_one_letter_code
_entity_poly.pdbx_strand_id
1 'polypeptide(L)'
;MLSKGEHHSVPLSVLLKRELAQEKIERPDISHGQANQIKKGEDFTLLKPECQRVLGDEVTTFSLFDGHNGSATAIYTKENLLQNVLSLIPTDLNRYEWVAALPRALVAGFVKTDKEFQEKGIRFLYI
;
A
#
# COMPACT_ATOMS: atom_id res chain seq x y z
N MET A 1 -28.41 33.06 19.57
CA MET A 1 -27.32 32.94 18.56
C MET A 1 -26.45 31.76 18.95
N LEU A 2 -26.44 30.69 18.15
CA LEU A 2 -25.57 29.51 18.36
C LEU A 2 -24.12 29.92 18.11
N SER A 3 -23.21 29.71 19.09
CA SER A 3 -21.78 29.88 18.83
C SER A 3 -21.29 28.72 17.96
N LYS A 4 -20.52 29.08 16.92
CA LYS A 4 -19.85 28.15 16.01
C LYS A 4 -18.99 27.18 16.82
N GLY A 5 -19.17 25.88 16.58
CA GLY A 5 -18.34 24.83 17.18
C GLY A 5 -16.87 25.04 16.82
N GLU A 6 -16.05 25.31 17.82
CA GLU A 6 -14.60 25.23 17.71
C GLU A 6 -14.23 23.77 17.47
N HIS A 7 -13.83 23.44 16.24
CA HIS A 7 -13.14 22.18 15.98
C HIS A 7 -11.79 22.23 16.70
N HIS A 8 -11.76 21.71 17.93
CA HIS A 8 -10.53 21.51 18.69
C HIS A 8 -9.63 20.53 17.92
N SER A 9 -8.67 21.04 17.17
CA SER A 9 -7.63 20.23 16.55
C SER A 9 -6.70 19.71 17.64
N VAL A 10 -6.67 18.39 17.84
CA VAL A 10 -5.71 17.75 18.74
C VAL A 10 -4.37 17.60 18.00
N PRO A 11 -3.25 18.10 18.53
CA PRO A 11 -1.95 17.93 17.89
C PRO A 11 -1.55 16.46 17.77
N LEU A 12 -0.99 16.08 16.62
CA LEU A 12 -0.51 14.71 16.37
C LEU A 12 0.46 14.21 17.45
N SER A 13 1.29 15.10 18.00
CA SER A 13 2.22 14.80 19.09
C SER A 13 1.52 14.34 20.37
N VAL A 14 0.31 14.81 20.64
CA VAL A 14 -0.50 14.37 21.80
C VAL A 14 -1.03 12.96 21.57
N LEU A 15 -1.45 12.65 20.34
CA LEU A 15 -1.91 11.30 19.97
C LEU A 15 -0.76 10.29 20.04
N LEU A 16 0.41 10.63 19.49
CA LEU A 16 1.60 9.78 19.52
C LEU A 16 2.09 9.49 20.95
N LYS A 17 1.98 10.48 21.86
CA LYS A 17 2.33 10.29 23.29
C LYS A 17 1.36 9.37 24.02
N ARG A 18 0.07 9.41 23.67
CA ARG A 18 -0.94 8.50 24.24
C ARG A 18 -0.70 7.07 23.78
N GLU A 19 -0.38 6.89 22.50
CA GLU A 19 -0.03 5.59 21.91
C GLU A 19 1.21 4.99 22.58
N LEU A 20 2.27 5.80 22.75
CA LEU A 20 3.52 5.37 23.40
C LEU A 20 3.32 4.96 24.87
N ALA A 21 2.32 5.53 25.56
CA ALA A 21 2.01 5.21 26.96
C ALA A 21 1.16 3.93 27.12
N GLN A 22 0.57 3.40 26.03
CA GLN A 22 -0.15 2.13 26.04
C GLN A 22 0.80 0.97 25.72
N GLU A 23 1.66 0.59 26.67
CA GLU A 23 2.45 -0.64 26.57
C GLU A 23 1.59 -1.89 26.84
N LYS A 24 1.06 -2.48 25.77
CA LYS A 24 0.92 -3.93 25.48
C LYS A 24 -0.14 -4.10 24.42
N ILE A 25 0.29 -4.01 23.18
CA ILE A 25 -0.54 -4.29 22.03
C ILE A 25 -0.27 -5.74 21.62
N GLU A 26 -1.01 -6.69 22.21
CA GLU A 26 -0.93 -8.12 21.84
C GLU A 26 -1.45 -8.37 20.41
N ARG A 27 -2.18 -7.40 19.83
CA ARG A 27 -2.64 -7.35 18.45
C ARG A 27 -2.67 -5.89 17.99
N PRO A 28 -1.76 -5.42 17.13
CA PRO A 28 -1.84 -4.06 16.62
C PRO A 28 -3.09 -3.93 15.78
N ASP A 29 -4.12 -3.32 16.37
CA ASP A 29 -5.24 -2.79 15.61
C ASP A 29 -4.68 -1.67 14.74
N ILE A 30 -4.38 -1.99 13.49
CA ILE A 30 -3.80 -1.04 12.54
C ILE A 30 -4.85 0.05 12.28
N SER A 31 -4.66 1.20 12.90
CA SER A 31 -5.41 2.42 12.59
C SER A 31 -4.73 3.14 11.43
N HIS A 32 -5.48 3.45 10.38
CA HIS A 32 -4.94 4.13 9.20
C HIS A 32 -5.76 5.37 8.82
N GLY A 33 -5.10 6.31 8.15
CA GLY A 33 -5.72 7.47 7.54
C GLY A 33 -5.01 7.81 6.23
N GLN A 34 -5.70 8.52 5.36
CA GLN A 34 -5.13 8.98 4.09
C GLN A 34 -5.50 10.44 3.88
N ALA A 35 -4.52 11.23 3.42
CA ALA A 35 -4.73 12.59 2.97
C ALA A 35 -4.02 12.74 1.62
N ASN A 36 -4.70 13.32 0.64
CA ASN A 36 -4.10 13.66 -0.65
C ASN A 36 -4.48 15.09 -1.01
N GLN A 37 -3.55 15.82 -1.60
CA GLN A 37 -3.82 17.13 -2.18
C GLN A 37 -3.58 17.04 -3.69
N ILE A 38 -4.65 17.15 -4.45
CA ILE A 38 -4.59 16.96 -5.90
C ILE A 38 -4.14 18.27 -6.56
N LYS A 39 -2.96 18.24 -7.19
CA LYS A 39 -2.57 19.26 -8.19
C LYS A 39 -2.86 18.78 -9.62
N LYS A 40 -2.35 17.60 -9.97
CA LYS A 40 -2.39 17.04 -11.35
C LYS A 40 -3.17 15.72 -11.47
N GLY A 41 -3.47 15.05 -10.35
CA GLY A 41 -4.24 13.80 -10.33
C GLY A 41 -3.46 12.57 -10.76
N GLU A 42 -2.13 12.59 -10.59
CA GLU A 42 -1.22 11.50 -10.97
C GLU A 42 -0.75 10.67 -9.76
N ASP A 43 -1.10 11.07 -8.53
CA ASP A 43 -0.72 10.40 -7.29
C ASP A 43 -1.81 9.42 -6.85
N PHE A 44 -1.42 8.21 -6.47
CA PHE A 44 -2.35 7.17 -6.03
C PHE A 44 -1.86 6.47 -4.77
N THR A 45 -2.81 5.96 -3.98
CA THR A 45 -2.51 5.16 -2.79
C THR A 45 -3.21 3.81 -2.91
N LEU A 46 -2.57 2.76 -2.37
CA LEU A 46 -3.18 1.47 -2.10
C LEU A 46 -3.14 1.22 -0.60
N LEU A 47 -4.28 0.85 -0.04
CA LEU A 47 -4.41 0.29 1.28
C LEU A 47 -5.15 -1.03 1.16
N LYS A 48 -4.54 -2.11 1.65
CA LYS A 48 -5.12 -3.45 1.64
C LYS A 48 -4.89 -4.13 3.00
N PRO A 49 -5.84 -4.00 3.96
CA PRO A 49 -5.70 -4.54 5.31
C PRO A 49 -5.82 -6.07 5.37
N GLU A 50 -6.57 -6.67 4.46
CA GLU A 50 -6.85 -8.10 4.45
C GLU A 50 -6.00 -8.83 3.40
N CYS A 51 -4.71 -8.50 3.32
CA CYS A 51 -3.81 -9.21 2.41
C CYS A 51 -3.38 -10.53 3.05
N GLN A 52 -4.05 -11.62 2.72
CA GLN A 52 -3.76 -12.92 3.30
C GLN A 52 -2.44 -13.49 2.76
N ARG A 53 -1.56 -13.88 3.68
CA ARG A 53 -0.38 -14.71 3.39
C ARG A 53 -0.77 -16.18 3.32
N VAL A 54 -1.51 -16.63 4.34
CA VAL A 54 -2.17 -17.93 4.50
C VAL A 54 -3.47 -17.68 5.29
N LEU A 55 -4.40 -18.66 5.31
CA LEU A 55 -5.63 -18.55 6.11
C LEU A 55 -5.29 -18.26 7.58
N GLY A 56 -5.75 -17.12 8.10
CA GLY A 56 -5.53 -16.69 9.48
C GLY A 56 -4.24 -15.92 9.76
N ASP A 57 -3.40 -15.62 8.75
CA ASP A 57 -2.24 -14.71 8.87
C ASP A 57 -2.39 -13.54 7.89
N GLU A 58 -2.99 -12.47 8.39
CA GLU A 58 -3.27 -11.25 7.64
C GLU A 58 -2.06 -10.31 7.65
N VAL A 59 -1.71 -9.83 6.46
CA VAL A 59 -0.74 -8.77 6.26
C VAL A 59 -1.49 -7.55 5.77
N THR A 60 -1.16 -6.38 6.28
CA THR A 60 -1.66 -5.12 5.72
C THR A 60 -0.62 -4.54 4.76
N THR A 61 -1.05 -4.20 3.55
CA THR A 61 -0.21 -3.51 2.58
C THR A 61 -0.62 -2.04 2.45
N PHE A 62 0.37 -1.16 2.53
CA PHE A 62 0.24 0.25 2.19
C PHE A 62 1.21 0.59 1.06
N SER A 63 0.79 1.39 0.09
CA SER A 63 1.67 1.86 -0.98
C SER A 63 1.25 3.23 -1.50
N LEU A 64 2.22 4.04 -1.90
CA LEU A 64 2.03 5.34 -2.55
C LEU A 64 2.71 5.31 -3.91
N PHE A 65 2.04 5.82 -4.93
CA PHE A 65 2.50 5.87 -6.31
C PHE A 65 2.47 7.33 -6.77
N ASP A 66 3.64 7.93 -6.92
CA ASP A 66 3.83 9.28 -7.46
C ASP A 66 3.99 9.17 -8.98
N GLY A 67 2.89 9.42 -9.71
CA GLY A 67 2.86 9.35 -11.16
C GLY A 67 3.48 10.60 -11.79
N HIS A 68 4.17 10.42 -12.92
CA HIS A 68 4.71 11.51 -13.70
C HIS A 68 4.43 11.29 -15.19
N ASN A 69 4.20 12.38 -15.92
CA ASN A 69 3.91 12.36 -17.36
C ASN A 69 2.68 11.50 -17.73
N GLY A 70 1.64 11.55 -16.90
CA GLY A 70 0.42 10.75 -17.03
C GLY A 70 0.22 9.83 -15.83
N SER A 71 -1.04 9.48 -15.57
CA SER A 71 -1.43 8.61 -14.44
C SER A 71 -1.38 7.12 -14.76
N ALA A 72 -1.22 6.74 -16.03
CA ALA A 72 -1.37 5.35 -16.49
C ALA A 72 -0.42 4.37 -15.76
N THR A 73 0.86 4.70 -15.62
CA THR A 73 1.84 3.85 -14.93
C THR A 73 1.52 3.71 -13.44
N ALA A 74 1.12 4.80 -12.78
CA ALA A 74 0.81 4.78 -11.36
C ALA A 74 -0.48 3.98 -11.07
N ILE A 75 -1.51 4.13 -11.91
CA ILE A 75 -2.73 3.33 -11.86
C ILE A 75 -2.40 1.85 -12.09
N TYR A 76 -1.65 1.54 -13.15
CA TYR A 76 -1.30 0.15 -13.48
C TYR A 76 -0.52 -0.52 -12.35
N THR A 77 0.47 0.18 -11.82
CA THR A 77 1.29 -0.33 -10.71
C THR A 77 0.43 -0.55 -9.47
N LYS A 78 -0.45 0.40 -9.12
CA LYS A 78 -1.39 0.26 -7.99
C LYS A 78 -2.27 -0.99 -8.12
N GLU A 79 -2.73 -1.32 -9.31
CA GLU A 79 -3.65 -2.43 -9.55
C GLU A 79 -2.96 -3.80 -9.60
N ASN A 80 -1.71 -3.87 -10.08
CA ASN A 80 -1.07 -5.14 -10.43
C ASN A 80 0.14 -5.50 -9.54
N LEU A 81 0.85 -4.52 -8.98
CA LEU A 81 2.14 -4.76 -8.30
C LEU A 81 2.01 -5.73 -7.14
N LEU A 82 1.04 -5.52 -6.26
CA LEU A 82 0.86 -6.37 -5.07
C LEU A 82 0.59 -7.83 -5.45
N GLN A 83 -0.30 -8.07 -6.42
CA GLN A 83 -0.57 -9.42 -6.90
C GLN A 83 0.67 -10.05 -7.53
N ASN A 84 1.42 -9.29 -8.34
CA ASN A 84 2.64 -9.79 -8.96
C ASN A 84 3.71 -10.17 -7.93
N VAL A 85 3.89 -9.37 -6.89
CA VAL A 85 4.81 -9.68 -5.77
C VAL A 85 4.36 -10.95 -5.05
N LEU A 86 3.09 -11.05 -4.65
CA LEU A 86 2.59 -12.20 -3.89
C LEU A 86 2.61 -13.49 -4.69
N SER A 87 2.35 -13.42 -6.01
CA SER A 87 2.40 -14.60 -6.89
C SER A 87 3.77 -15.27 -6.99
N LEU A 88 4.84 -14.56 -6.55
CA LEU A 88 6.22 -15.05 -6.58
C LEU A 88 6.67 -15.62 -5.24
N ILE A 89 5.84 -15.57 -4.20
CA ILE A 89 6.15 -16.14 -2.88
C ILE A 89 5.41 -17.48 -2.75
N PRO A 90 6.11 -18.59 -2.45
CA PRO A 90 5.46 -19.86 -2.19
C PRO A 90 4.46 -19.78 -1.03
N THR A 91 3.31 -20.44 -1.17
CA THR A 91 2.18 -20.36 -0.23
C THR A 91 2.35 -21.21 1.02
N ASP A 92 3.30 -22.14 1.01
CA ASP A 92 3.59 -23.12 2.07
C ASP A 92 4.65 -22.64 3.08
N LEU A 93 5.18 -21.42 2.91
CA LEU A 93 6.18 -20.86 3.80
C LEU A 93 5.60 -20.54 5.19
N ASN A 94 6.41 -20.69 6.23
CA ASN A 94 6.10 -20.09 7.52
C ASN A 94 6.35 -18.57 7.51
N ARG A 95 5.99 -17.86 8.59
CA ARG A 95 6.12 -16.39 8.66
C ARG A 95 7.57 -15.92 8.46
N TYR A 96 8.55 -16.57 9.07
CA TYR A 96 9.96 -16.17 8.97
C TYR A 96 10.50 -16.37 7.55
N GLU A 97 10.18 -17.51 6.95
CA GLU A 97 10.56 -17.82 5.56
C GLU A 97 9.91 -16.86 4.57
N TRP A 98 8.63 -16.54 4.78
CA TRP A 98 7.91 -15.59 3.93
C TRP A 98 8.53 -14.19 3.99
N VAL A 99 8.85 -13.70 5.20
CA VAL A 99 9.55 -12.41 5.38
C VAL A 99 10.93 -12.45 4.72
N ALA A 100 11.65 -13.57 4.82
CA ALA A 100 12.96 -13.75 4.17
C ALA A 100 12.88 -13.80 2.63
N ALA A 101 11.77 -14.28 2.08
CA ALA A 101 11.53 -14.34 0.63
C ALA A 101 11.10 -12.98 0.04
N LEU A 102 10.46 -12.12 0.85
CA LEU A 102 9.84 -10.87 0.42
C LEU A 102 10.76 -9.93 -0.38
N PRO A 103 12.04 -9.68 0.00
CA PRO A 103 12.90 -8.77 -0.76
C PRO A 103 13.12 -9.22 -2.22
N ARG A 104 13.26 -10.53 -2.45
CA ARG A 104 13.45 -11.06 -3.81
C ARG A 104 12.15 -11.03 -4.61
N ALA A 105 11.04 -11.39 -3.97
CA ALA A 105 9.72 -11.32 -4.59
C ALA A 105 9.32 -9.88 -4.96
N LEU A 106 9.70 -8.89 -4.14
CA LEU A 106 9.55 -7.47 -4.47
C LEU A 106 10.31 -7.14 -5.76
N VAL A 107 11.61 -7.38 -5.81
CA VAL A 107 12.42 -7.10 -7.02
C VAL A 107 11.81 -7.75 -8.26
N ALA A 108 11.50 -9.05 -8.19
CA ALA A 108 10.94 -9.77 -9.33
C ALA A 108 9.51 -9.30 -9.69
N GLY A 109 8.68 -8.94 -8.70
CA GLY A 109 7.33 -8.42 -8.92
C GLY A 109 7.33 -7.04 -9.58
N PHE A 110 8.27 -6.16 -9.22
CA PHE A 110 8.46 -4.88 -9.90
C PHE A 110 8.89 -5.09 -11.37
N VAL A 111 9.88 -5.96 -11.62
CA VAL A 111 10.33 -6.28 -12.98
C VAL A 111 9.20 -6.87 -13.83
N LYS A 112 8.41 -7.78 -13.25
CA LYS A 112 7.26 -8.37 -13.94
C LYS A 112 6.21 -7.32 -14.29
N THR A 113 5.84 -6.47 -13.32
CA THR A 113 4.84 -5.42 -13.51
C THR A 113 5.26 -4.41 -14.58
N ASP A 114 6.53 -4.03 -14.62
CA ASP A 114 7.08 -3.14 -15.65
C ASP A 114 6.99 -3.75 -17.05
N LYS A 115 7.40 -5.02 -17.21
CA LYS A 115 7.29 -5.73 -18.49
C LYS A 115 5.85 -5.83 -18.99
N GLU A 116 4.92 -6.23 -18.12
CA GLU A 116 3.50 -6.34 -18.49
C GLU A 116 2.89 -4.98 -18.88
N PHE A 117 3.30 -3.89 -18.21
CA PHE A 117 2.87 -2.55 -18.58
C PHE A 117 3.40 -2.14 -19.97
N GLN A 118 4.69 -2.39 -20.24
CA GLN A 118 5.31 -2.10 -21.54
C GLN A 118 4.65 -2.89 -22.67
N GLU A 119 4.35 -4.17 -22.47
CA GLU A 119 3.67 -5.02 -23.46
C GLU A 119 2.26 -4.50 -23.82
N LYS A 120 1.52 -3.96 -22.84
CA LYS A 120 0.22 -3.32 -23.10
C LYS A 120 0.38 -2.05 -23.91
N GLY A 121 1.37 -1.21 -23.61
CA GLY A 121 1.69 -0.01 -24.40
C GLY A 121 2.03 -0.35 -25.86
N ILE A 122 2.84 -1.38 -26.08
CA ILE A 122 3.18 -1.89 -27.43
C ILE A 122 1.92 -2.34 -28.16
N ARG A 123 1.01 -3.08 -27.52
CA ARG A 123 -0.24 -3.52 -28.17
C ARG A 123 -1.12 -2.38 -28.67
N PHE A 124 -1.10 -1.20 -28.05
CA PHE A 124 -1.87 -0.04 -28.56
C PHE A 124 -1.22 0.68 -29.75
N LEU A 125 0.06 0.42 -30.05
CA LEU A 125 0.79 1.02 -31.18
C LEU A 125 0.69 0.19 -32.48
N TYR A 126 0.24 -1.07 -32.39
CA TYR A 126 0.17 -2.02 -33.52
C TYR A 126 -1.27 -2.42 -33.91
N ILE A 127 -2.28 -1.69 -33.43
CA ILE A 127 -3.69 -1.83 -33.83
C ILE A 127 -4.17 -0.44 -34.29
#